data_AF-A0A928D9Q0-F1
#
_entry.id   AF-A0A928D9Q0-F1
#
_cell.length_a   1.000
_cell.length_b   1.000
_cell.length_c   1.000
_cell.angle_alpha   90.00
_cell.angle_beta   90.00
_cell.angle_gamma   90.00
#
_symmetry.space_group_name_H-M   'P 1'
#
loop_
_entity.id
_entity.type
_entity.pdbx_description
1 polymer ?
#
loop_
_entity_poly.entity_id
_entity_poly.type
_entity_poly.pdbx_seq_one_letter_code
_entity_poly.pdbx_strand_id
1 'polypeptide(L)'
;MKNSIMFLFAACAIAGTAQALTVSDVSAHARYPWQNVIDVDFTVSDSKASDLFKVGLSATCDKGTKKLFARTFLSEPLCGYGTSRVSWDIGADYPGLKVDDLQVAVTVAPVNPAKIDALDVYMVIDLSSGPNSPRYPVHYTLTPPVLVPTNDLVACAADPNRTTKLWLKRVKESVFPFNGTTTNKGEGWFKVKLSPYYACIFELTQKQWNLVMDAWPSAWSNELYRAARPVERINYEDVIGHNNWPNDKSVSADSFVGRMRARTGLSTFNLQTEAQWENICRCGTKTSVSAGLTTSRFTSNRGVVSDLSADPNNGTAIVGSYKVNSWGFYDCFGNVMEMCLDAYADSDTLKSLYEGQDPVVDPIGPPTHTTALYHATRGGSFDNSSGKSSCYNRDYCNSSITGKRDYKIGARFVVSPEWK
;
A
#
# COMPACT_ATOMS: atom_id res chain seq x y z
N MET A 1 4.00 6.25 44.36
CA MET A 1 2.72 5.64 43.94
C MET A 1 2.37 6.19 42.57
N LYS A 2 2.62 5.42 41.51
CA LYS A 2 2.23 5.78 40.14
C LYS A 2 0.76 5.39 40.00
N ASN A 3 -0.14 6.38 40.01
CA ASN A 3 -1.56 6.12 39.78
C ASN A 3 -1.75 5.79 38.29
N SER A 4 -1.85 4.50 37.98
CA SER A 4 -2.37 4.04 36.70
C SER A 4 -3.87 4.34 36.68
N ILE A 5 -4.27 5.39 35.98
CA ILE A 5 -5.67 5.75 35.76
C ILE A 5 -6.17 4.90 34.58
N MET A 6 -7.13 4.03 34.86
CA MET A 6 -7.82 3.20 33.88
C MET A 6 -8.96 4.04 33.28
N PHE A 7 -8.89 4.32 31.97
CA PHE A 7 -9.90 5.08 31.25
C PHE A 7 -11.00 4.14 30.71
N LEU A 8 -12.26 4.45 31.02
CA LEU A 8 -13.42 3.74 30.48
C LEU A 8 -14.01 4.60 29.34
N PHE A 9 -14.01 4.10 28.11
CA PHE A 9 -14.57 4.81 26.95
C PHE A 9 -15.94 4.24 26.60
N ALA A 10 -16.96 5.09 26.51
CA ALA A 10 -18.26 4.75 25.94
C ALA A 10 -18.49 5.59 24.68
N ALA A 11 -18.76 4.92 23.55
CA ALA A 11 -19.05 5.57 22.27
C ALA A 11 -20.51 5.34 21.86
N CYS A 12 -21.15 6.36 21.28
CA CYS A 12 -22.52 6.29 20.79
C CYS A 12 -22.56 6.72 19.32
N ALA A 13 -23.07 5.86 18.44
CA ALA A 13 -23.31 6.16 17.01
C ALA A 13 -24.77 6.60 16.81
N ILE A 14 -25.01 7.62 15.97
CA ILE A 14 -26.35 8.07 15.58
C ILE A 14 -26.51 7.79 14.07
N ALA A 15 -27.48 6.95 13.70
CA ALA A 15 -27.80 6.61 12.31
C ALA A 15 -29.14 7.22 11.87
N GLY A 16 -29.21 7.73 10.64
CA GLY A 16 -30.43 8.24 9.99
C GLY A 16 -30.64 7.55 8.63
N THR A 17 -31.90 7.31 8.24
CA THR A 17 -32.31 6.36 7.19
C THR A 17 -32.26 6.89 5.76
N ALA A 18 -31.23 6.49 5.02
CA ALA A 18 -31.17 6.22 3.57
C ALA A 18 -29.82 5.49 3.39
N GLN A 19 -29.82 4.19 3.04
CA GLN A 19 -28.70 3.23 3.18
C GLN A 19 -27.39 3.90 3.62
N ALA A 20 -27.24 4.02 4.93
CA ALA A 20 -26.48 5.11 5.53
C ALA A 20 -25.07 4.65 5.87
N LEU A 21 -24.11 5.44 5.40
CA LEU A 21 -22.72 5.39 5.80
C LEU A 21 -22.62 5.15 7.31
N THR A 22 -22.14 3.97 7.68
CA THR A 22 -22.12 3.53 9.07
C THR A 22 -20.75 3.79 9.67
N VAL A 23 -20.74 4.42 10.84
CA VAL A 23 -19.55 4.54 11.70
C VAL A 23 -19.75 3.66 12.92
N SER A 24 -18.80 2.75 13.14
CA SER A 24 -18.81 1.80 14.27
C SER A 24 -17.42 1.74 14.93
N ASP A 25 -17.31 0.93 15.98
CA ASP A 25 -16.05 0.64 16.68
C ASP A 25 -15.25 1.87 17.11
N VAL A 26 -15.94 2.96 17.43
CA VAL A 26 -15.31 4.21 17.86
C VAL A 26 -14.62 3.98 19.21
N SER A 27 -13.32 4.24 19.25
CA SER A 27 -12.52 4.23 20.48
C SER A 27 -11.54 5.38 20.46
N ALA A 28 -11.29 5.98 21.62
CA ALA A 28 -10.32 7.05 21.78
C ALA A 28 -9.22 6.58 22.72
N HIS A 29 -7.98 6.99 22.48
CA HIS A 29 -6.87 6.72 23.37
C HIS A 29 -5.94 7.92 23.44
N ALA A 30 -5.47 8.23 24.66
CA ALA A 30 -4.51 9.31 24.86
C ALA A 30 -3.16 8.91 24.24
N ARG A 31 -2.54 9.84 23.51
CA ARG A 31 -1.23 9.61 22.90
C ARG A 31 -0.11 10.01 23.87
N TYR A 32 0.59 9.04 24.45
CA TYR A 32 1.79 9.31 25.24
C TYR A 32 2.97 9.69 24.33
N PRO A 33 3.85 10.66 24.69
CA PRO A 33 3.89 11.48 25.91
C PRO A 33 3.09 12.80 25.85
N TRP A 34 2.39 13.08 24.76
CA TRP A 34 1.69 14.36 24.56
C TRP A 34 0.39 14.42 25.35
N GLN A 35 0.43 15.12 26.48
CA GLN A 35 -0.77 15.46 27.24
C GLN A 35 -1.69 16.30 26.34
N ASN A 36 -2.94 15.84 26.16
CA ASN A 36 -4.01 16.48 25.38
C ASN A 36 -4.04 16.18 23.87
N VAL A 37 -3.33 15.17 23.40
CA VAL A 37 -3.61 14.57 22.08
C VAL A 37 -4.32 13.24 22.28
N ILE A 38 -5.39 13.02 21.52
CA ILE A 38 -6.04 11.72 21.44
C ILE A 38 -5.99 11.17 20.01
N ASP A 39 -5.87 9.86 19.92
CA ASP A 39 -6.10 9.10 18.70
C ASP A 39 -7.50 8.50 18.77
N VAL A 40 -8.29 8.73 17.74
CA VAL A 40 -9.65 8.21 17.61
C VAL A 40 -9.66 7.20 16.48
N ASP A 41 -9.83 5.93 16.85
CA ASP A 41 -10.02 4.82 15.92
C ASP A 41 -11.51 4.57 15.71
N PHE A 42 -11.90 4.25 14.49
CA PHE A 42 -13.28 3.95 14.11
C PHE A 42 -13.33 3.15 12.82
N THR A 43 -14.46 2.54 12.52
CA THR A 43 -14.67 1.78 11.28
C THR A 43 -15.76 2.43 10.44
N VAL A 44 -15.50 2.58 9.14
CA VAL A 44 -16.47 3.08 8.16
C VAL A 44 -16.88 1.94 7.23
N SER A 45 -18.18 1.69 7.12
CA SER A 45 -18.73 0.66 6.23
C SER A 45 -19.98 1.17 5.52
N ASP A 46 -20.07 0.96 4.19
CA ASP A 46 -21.28 1.21 3.39
C ASP A 46 -21.15 0.68 1.94
N SER A 47 -22.17 0.90 1.12
CA SER A 47 -22.14 0.77 -0.35
C SER A 47 -22.33 2.13 -1.08
N LYS A 48 -21.22 2.61 -1.67
CA LYS A 48 -21.14 3.22 -3.03
C LYS A 48 -21.54 4.70 -3.25
N ALA A 49 -21.03 5.65 -2.47
CA ALA A 49 -21.12 7.09 -2.84
C ALA A 49 -19.77 7.81 -3.05
N SER A 50 -18.71 7.43 -2.33
CA SER A 50 -17.36 7.98 -2.45
C SER A 50 -16.32 7.00 -1.92
N ASP A 51 -15.05 7.20 -2.27
CA ASP A 51 -13.90 6.43 -1.76
C ASP A 51 -13.19 7.13 -0.58
N LEU A 52 -13.54 8.40 -0.30
CA LEU A 52 -12.94 9.19 0.76
C LEU A 52 -13.99 10.10 1.43
N PHE A 53 -13.90 10.22 2.74
CA PHE A 53 -14.83 10.97 3.57
C PHE A 53 -14.07 11.98 4.42
N LYS A 54 -14.69 13.14 4.66
CA LYS A 54 -14.25 14.07 5.70
C LYS A 54 -14.72 13.57 7.05
N VAL A 55 -13.87 13.70 8.05
CA VAL A 55 -14.14 13.31 9.43
C VAL A 55 -14.44 14.56 10.25
N GLY A 56 -15.55 14.54 10.97
CA GLY A 56 -15.82 15.45 12.08
C GLY A 56 -15.64 14.73 13.40
N LEU A 57 -14.99 15.38 14.36
CA LEU A 57 -14.96 14.90 15.74
C LEU A 57 -15.65 15.90 16.64
N SER A 58 -16.48 15.36 17.52
CA SER A 58 -16.99 16.06 18.68
C SER A 58 -16.80 15.21 19.92
N ALA A 59 -16.78 15.85 21.07
CA ALA A 59 -16.76 15.12 22.33
C ALA A 59 -17.62 15.80 23.38
N THR A 60 -18.10 15.00 24.32
CA THR A 60 -18.71 15.48 25.55
C THR A 60 -17.83 15.12 26.75
N CYS A 61 -17.66 16.06 27.66
CA CYS A 61 -16.97 15.86 28.93
C CYS A 61 -17.76 16.45 30.11
N ASP A 62 -17.23 16.33 31.32
CA ASP A 62 -17.85 16.78 32.57
C ASP A 62 -19.29 16.27 32.70
N LYS A 63 -19.44 14.93 32.59
CA LYS A 63 -20.74 14.23 32.65
C LYS A 63 -21.74 14.72 31.60
N GLY A 64 -21.26 15.09 30.42
CA GLY A 64 -22.10 15.52 29.29
C GLY A 64 -22.42 17.01 29.24
N THR A 65 -21.94 17.80 30.20
CA THR A 65 -22.29 19.23 30.30
C THR A 65 -21.48 20.12 29.35
N LYS A 66 -20.26 19.71 28.99
CA LYS A 66 -19.41 20.43 28.04
C LYS A 66 -19.36 19.69 26.71
N LYS A 67 -19.56 20.43 25.62
CA LYS A 67 -19.40 19.95 24.25
C LYS A 67 -18.16 20.58 23.63
N LEU A 68 -17.33 19.73 23.02
CA LEU A 68 -16.10 20.09 22.36
C LEU A 68 -16.21 19.67 20.89
N PHE A 69 -15.59 20.47 20.03
CA PHE A 69 -15.48 20.20 18.61
C PHE A 69 -14.01 20.31 18.20
N ALA A 70 -13.54 19.34 17.43
CA ALA A 70 -12.18 19.35 16.92
C ALA A 70 -12.03 20.38 15.81
N ARG A 71 -10.97 21.18 15.90
CA ARG A 71 -10.51 22.14 14.88
C ARG A 71 -9.07 21.85 14.48
N THR A 72 -8.25 21.33 15.40
CA THR A 72 -6.83 21.03 15.17
C THR A 72 -6.58 19.53 15.10
N PHE A 73 -6.24 19.04 13.91
CA PHE A 73 -5.90 17.63 13.69
C PHE A 73 -4.41 17.49 13.39
N LEU A 74 -3.78 16.39 13.83
CA LEU A 74 -2.37 16.09 13.52
C LEU A 74 -2.19 15.39 12.16
N SER A 75 -3.29 14.93 11.57
CA SER A 75 -3.37 14.38 10.22
C SER A 75 -4.57 14.99 9.52
N GLU A 76 -4.68 14.79 8.21
CA GLU A 76 -5.87 15.23 7.50
C GLU A 76 -7.10 14.54 8.09
N PRO A 77 -8.19 15.27 8.36
CA PRO A 77 -9.43 14.71 8.89
C PRO A 77 -10.17 14.02 7.74
N LEU A 78 -9.55 12.98 7.20
CA LEU A 78 -10.00 12.18 6.07
C LEU A 78 -9.96 10.71 6.46
N CYS A 79 -10.91 9.94 5.94
CA CYS A 79 -10.96 8.50 6.10
C CYS A 79 -11.48 7.82 4.85
N GLY A 80 -11.21 6.52 4.70
CA GLY A 80 -11.82 5.64 3.70
C GLY A 80 -12.68 4.59 4.39
N TYR A 81 -13.07 3.57 3.63
CA TYR A 81 -13.71 2.38 4.19
C TYR A 81 -12.72 1.56 5.04
N GLY A 82 -13.26 0.78 5.98
CA GLY A 82 -12.47 -0.02 6.91
C GLY A 82 -12.07 0.76 8.16
N THR A 83 -11.04 0.29 8.85
CA THR A 83 -10.55 0.90 10.10
C THR A 83 -9.75 2.14 9.79
N SER A 84 -10.11 3.27 10.40
CA SER A 84 -9.44 4.55 10.24
C SER A 84 -9.06 5.15 11.58
N ARG A 85 -8.02 5.98 11.57
CA ARG A 85 -7.54 6.79 12.70
C ARG A 85 -7.47 8.25 12.31
N VAL A 86 -7.97 9.11 13.19
CA VAL A 86 -7.64 10.54 13.18
C VAL A 86 -7.10 10.96 14.54
N SER A 87 -6.17 11.92 14.56
CA SER A 87 -5.58 12.43 15.80
C SER A 87 -6.04 13.85 16.04
N TRP A 88 -6.57 14.11 17.23
CA TRP A 88 -7.06 15.41 17.65
C TRP A 88 -6.14 16.01 18.70
N ASP A 89 -5.61 17.21 18.43
CA ASP A 89 -4.91 18.03 19.40
C ASP A 89 -5.92 18.87 20.20
N ILE A 90 -6.45 18.27 21.27
CA ILE A 90 -7.38 18.92 22.20
C ILE A 90 -6.68 20.09 22.90
N GLY A 91 -5.37 19.95 23.18
CA GLY A 91 -4.59 20.97 23.89
C GLY A 91 -4.47 22.27 23.10
N ALA A 92 -4.30 22.17 21.77
CA ALA A 92 -4.31 23.32 20.87
C ALA A 92 -5.70 23.98 20.80
N ASP A 93 -6.76 23.18 20.73
CA ASP A 93 -8.13 23.70 20.59
C ASP A 93 -8.70 24.28 21.89
N TYR A 94 -8.32 23.69 23.03
CA TYR A 94 -8.82 24.02 24.37
C TYR A 94 -7.65 24.05 25.38
N PRO A 95 -6.79 25.08 25.34
CA PRO A 95 -5.63 25.18 26.22
C PRO A 95 -6.03 25.14 27.71
N GLY A 96 -5.33 24.32 28.49
CA GLY A 96 -5.57 24.17 29.94
C GLY A 96 -6.78 23.30 30.31
N LEU A 97 -7.52 22.78 29.32
CA LEU A 97 -8.59 21.82 29.56
C LEU A 97 -7.99 20.53 30.13
N LYS A 98 -8.46 20.13 31.32
CA LYS A 98 -8.19 18.83 31.91
C LYS A 98 -9.46 18.02 31.85
N VAL A 99 -9.40 16.82 31.29
CA VAL A 99 -10.56 15.95 31.12
C VAL A 99 -10.25 14.56 31.65
N ASP A 100 -11.05 14.12 32.61
CA ASP A 100 -10.94 12.77 33.19
C ASP A 100 -11.94 11.78 32.56
N ASP A 101 -13.01 12.29 31.91
CA ASP A 101 -14.04 11.52 31.20
C ASP A 101 -14.38 12.22 29.88
N LEU A 102 -14.03 11.58 28.75
CA LEU A 102 -14.22 12.09 27.40
C LEU A 102 -14.96 11.06 26.55
N GLN A 103 -16.18 11.40 26.14
CA GLN A 103 -16.95 10.59 25.19
C GLN A 103 -16.84 11.21 23.81
N VAL A 104 -16.26 10.49 22.86
CA VAL A 104 -16.02 10.97 21.49
C VAL A 104 -17.11 10.45 20.56
N ALA A 105 -17.58 11.34 19.69
CA ALA A 105 -18.46 11.03 18.58
C ALA A 105 -17.79 11.40 17.26
N VAL A 106 -17.92 10.52 16.29
CA VAL A 106 -17.34 10.64 14.94
C VAL A 106 -18.48 10.85 13.95
N THR A 107 -18.33 11.83 13.07
CA THR A 107 -19.18 11.99 11.89
C THR A 107 -18.33 11.89 10.63
N VAL A 108 -18.92 11.39 9.56
CA VAL A 108 -18.26 11.27 8.26
C VAL A 108 -19.17 11.83 7.17
N ALA A 109 -18.57 12.51 6.20
CA ALA A 109 -19.28 13.07 5.06
C ALA A 109 -18.52 12.79 3.76
N PRO A 110 -19.19 12.33 2.69
CA PRO A 110 -18.53 11.99 1.44
C PRO A 110 -17.82 13.21 0.83
N VAL A 111 -16.61 13.00 0.31
CA VAL A 111 -15.90 14.01 -0.48
C VAL A 111 -16.22 13.81 -1.95
N ASN A 112 -16.48 14.90 -2.66
CA ASN A 112 -16.68 14.88 -4.11
C ASN A 112 -15.41 14.29 -4.80
N PRO A 113 -15.55 13.24 -5.62
CA PRO A 113 -14.42 12.61 -6.33
C PRO A 113 -13.53 13.58 -7.09
N ALA A 114 -14.10 14.58 -7.77
CA ALA A 114 -13.33 15.59 -8.52
C ALA A 114 -12.42 16.45 -7.62
N LYS A 115 -12.81 16.65 -6.35
CA LYS A 115 -11.96 17.33 -5.36
C LYS A 115 -10.86 16.42 -4.84
N ILE A 116 -11.12 15.11 -4.73
CA ILE A 116 -10.10 14.12 -4.35
C ILE A 116 -9.03 14.03 -5.44
N ASP A 117 -9.45 13.97 -6.71
CA ASP A 117 -8.54 13.84 -7.85
C ASP A 117 -7.68 15.09 -8.08
N ALA A 118 -7.99 16.23 -7.47
CA ALA A 118 -7.13 17.40 -7.47
C ALA A 118 -6.00 17.33 -6.42
N LEU A 119 -6.04 16.36 -5.51
CA LEU A 119 -5.13 16.24 -4.37
C LEU A 119 -4.13 15.10 -4.55
N ASP A 120 -2.93 15.26 -4.00
CA ASP A 120 -1.97 14.17 -3.81
C ASP A 120 -2.27 13.45 -2.48
N VAL A 121 -3.31 12.61 -2.46
CA VAL A 121 -3.72 11.88 -1.26
C VAL A 121 -2.84 10.65 -1.05
N TYR A 122 -2.32 10.52 0.17
CA TYR A 122 -1.63 9.33 0.65
C TYR A 122 -2.47 8.64 1.73
N MET A 123 -2.58 7.31 1.62
CA MET A 123 -3.05 6.41 2.66
C MET A 123 -1.83 5.84 3.37
N VAL A 124 -1.86 5.82 4.70
CA VAL A 124 -0.76 5.33 5.54
C VAL A 124 -1.30 4.27 6.48
N ILE A 125 -0.80 3.05 6.34
CA ILE A 125 -1.11 1.92 7.23
C ILE A 125 0.04 1.80 8.23
N ASP A 126 -0.26 1.90 9.53
CA ASP A 126 0.72 1.82 10.61
C ASP A 126 0.84 0.38 11.13
N LEU A 127 2.01 -0.23 10.89
CA LEU A 127 2.35 -1.59 11.28
C LEU A 127 3.16 -1.66 12.58
N SER A 128 3.43 -0.51 13.24
CA SER A 128 4.33 -0.41 14.39
C SER A 128 3.92 -1.26 15.60
N SER A 129 2.65 -1.62 15.71
CA SER A 129 2.11 -2.52 16.73
C SER A 129 2.51 -3.99 16.53
N GLY A 130 3.08 -4.35 15.38
CA GLY A 130 3.69 -5.65 15.14
C GLY A 130 2.72 -6.81 14.84
N PRO A 131 3.25 -8.04 14.76
CA PRO A 131 2.55 -9.17 14.15
C PRO A 131 1.44 -9.76 15.01
N ASN A 132 1.36 -9.38 16.28
CA ASN A 132 0.30 -9.81 17.20
C ASN A 132 -0.80 -8.76 17.36
N SER A 133 -0.69 -7.61 16.67
CA SER A 133 -1.70 -6.57 16.76
C SER A 133 -3.03 -7.04 16.16
N PRO A 134 -4.17 -6.81 16.85
CA PRO A 134 -5.48 -7.12 16.29
C PRO A 134 -5.88 -6.11 15.19
N ARG A 135 -5.24 -4.93 15.15
CA ARG A 135 -5.56 -3.86 14.20
C ARG A 135 -4.30 -3.13 13.70
N TYR A 136 -4.34 -2.66 12.45
CA TYR A 136 -3.38 -1.71 11.90
C TYR A 136 -4.13 -0.43 11.53
N PRO A 137 -3.91 0.67 12.27
CA PRO A 137 -4.57 1.94 12.00
C PRO A 137 -4.24 2.47 10.60
N VAL A 138 -5.25 3.03 9.93
CA VAL A 138 -5.10 3.70 8.63
C VAL A 138 -5.42 5.17 8.79
N HIS A 139 -4.54 6.04 8.31
CA HIS A 139 -4.80 7.48 8.26
C HIS A 139 -4.42 8.04 6.90
N TYR A 140 -4.86 9.26 6.63
CA TYR A 140 -4.65 9.92 5.34
C TYR A 140 -3.88 11.24 5.53
N THR A 141 -3.11 11.60 4.51
CA THR A 141 -2.35 12.86 4.47
C THR A 141 -2.22 13.36 3.04
N LEU A 142 -2.04 14.68 2.89
CA LEU A 142 -1.75 15.33 1.61
C LEU A 142 -0.24 15.59 1.43
N THR A 143 0.57 15.29 2.44
CA THR A 143 2.02 15.51 2.42
C THR A 143 2.74 14.19 2.20
N PRO A 144 3.67 14.09 1.23
CA PRO A 144 4.47 12.88 1.02
C PRO A 144 5.37 12.57 2.23
N PRO A 145 5.86 11.34 2.37
CA PRO A 145 6.78 11.00 3.44
C PRO A 145 8.09 11.79 3.31
N VAL A 146 8.57 12.29 4.45
CA VAL A 146 9.94 12.81 4.56
C VAL A 146 10.86 11.62 4.80
N LEU A 147 11.71 11.34 3.82
CA LEU A 147 12.59 10.17 3.83
C LEU A 147 13.98 10.54 4.34
N VAL A 148 14.57 9.68 5.16
CA VAL A 148 16.00 9.77 5.49
C VAL A 148 16.83 9.65 4.19
N PRO A 149 17.84 10.50 3.98
CA PRO A 149 18.74 10.42 2.82
C PRO A 149 19.45 9.06 2.72
N THR A 150 19.58 8.52 1.51
CA THR A 150 20.07 7.15 1.28
C THR A 150 21.60 7.00 1.33
N ASN A 151 22.33 8.06 1.67
CA ASN A 151 23.76 7.99 1.99
C ASN A 151 24.01 7.53 3.44
N ASP A 152 22.99 7.51 4.31
CA ASP A 152 23.04 6.91 5.64
C ASP A 152 22.14 5.66 5.69
N LEU A 153 22.74 4.52 5.35
CA LEU A 153 22.04 3.24 5.23
C LEU A 153 21.49 2.73 6.58
N VAL A 154 22.16 3.06 7.69
CA VAL A 154 21.73 2.66 9.03
C VAL A 154 20.53 3.50 9.45
N ALA A 155 20.56 4.82 9.24
CA ALA A 155 19.42 5.67 9.52
C ALA A 155 18.22 5.33 8.61
N CYS A 156 18.44 4.93 7.35
CA CYS A 156 17.37 4.40 6.50
C CYS A 156 16.73 3.13 7.08
N ALA A 157 17.53 2.21 7.64
CA ALA A 157 17.03 1.00 8.28
C ALA A 157 16.26 1.26 9.58
N ALA A 158 16.37 2.47 10.16
CA ALA A 158 15.58 2.95 11.29
C ALA A 158 14.41 3.86 10.90
N ASP A 159 14.28 4.25 9.62
CA ASP A 159 13.26 5.19 9.14
C ASP A 159 11.86 4.55 9.18
N PRO A 160 10.92 5.05 10.02
CA PRO A 160 9.56 4.52 10.09
C PRO A 160 8.83 4.54 8.75
N ASN A 161 9.15 5.50 7.87
CA ASN A 161 8.50 5.63 6.56
C ASN A 161 8.92 4.54 5.56
N ARG A 162 9.98 3.79 5.87
CA ARG A 162 10.42 2.61 5.10
C ARG A 162 10.13 1.29 5.82
N THR A 163 9.96 1.32 7.15
CA THR A 163 10.05 0.11 7.97
C THR A 163 8.78 -0.24 8.73
N THR A 164 8.05 0.75 9.26
CA THR A 164 6.86 0.50 10.11
C THR A 164 5.59 1.07 9.52
N LYS A 165 5.67 1.93 8.51
CA LYS A 165 4.52 2.50 7.81
C LYS A 165 4.49 2.01 6.37
N LEU A 166 3.33 1.58 5.91
CA LEU A 166 3.07 1.32 4.50
C LEU A 166 2.41 2.55 3.90
N TRP A 167 3.12 3.22 2.99
CA TRP A 167 2.65 4.43 2.32
C TRP A 167 2.08 4.07 0.95
N LEU A 168 0.80 4.37 0.73
CA LEU A 168 0.14 4.20 -0.55
C LEU A 168 -0.29 5.55 -1.10
N LYS A 169 0.04 5.83 -2.36
CA LYS A 169 -0.41 7.05 -3.05
C LYS A 169 -1.65 6.75 -3.89
N ARG A 170 -2.64 7.65 -3.88
CA ARG A 170 -3.78 7.57 -4.79
C ARG A 170 -3.32 7.78 -6.23
N VAL A 171 -3.66 6.82 -7.08
CA VAL A 171 -3.56 6.90 -8.53
C VAL A 171 -4.95 7.21 -9.06
N LYS A 172 -5.03 8.24 -9.90
CA LYS A 172 -6.28 8.71 -10.51
C LYS A 172 -6.72 7.75 -11.62
N GLU A 173 -7.97 7.89 -12.07
CA GLU A 173 -8.42 7.22 -13.28
C GLU A 173 -7.42 7.51 -14.42
N SER A 174 -7.07 6.47 -15.18
CA SER A 174 -6.09 6.60 -16.25
C SER A 174 -6.42 5.70 -17.43
N VAL A 175 -6.12 6.18 -18.64
CA VAL A 175 -6.21 5.42 -19.88
C VAL A 175 -4.84 5.42 -20.54
N PHE A 176 -4.28 4.25 -20.82
CA PHE A 176 -2.92 4.13 -21.35
C PHE A 176 -2.77 2.89 -22.25
N PRO A 177 -1.82 2.90 -23.19
CA PRO A 177 -1.46 1.69 -23.94
C PRO A 177 -0.80 0.67 -23.01
N PHE A 178 -1.33 -0.56 -22.97
CA PHE A 178 -0.82 -1.62 -22.11
C PHE A 178 0.05 -2.62 -22.88
N ASN A 179 1.17 -2.99 -22.28
CA ASN A 179 2.26 -3.77 -22.87
C ASN A 179 2.90 -3.09 -24.10
N GLY A 180 3.89 -3.74 -24.72
CA GLY A 180 4.59 -3.21 -25.89
C GLY A 180 5.66 -4.19 -26.37
N THR A 181 6.22 -3.95 -27.56
CA THR A 181 7.36 -4.72 -28.08
C THR A 181 8.64 -3.88 -28.09
N THR A 182 9.78 -4.54 -28.22
CA THR A 182 11.10 -3.88 -28.36
C THR A 182 11.19 -3.00 -29.61
N THR A 183 10.39 -3.29 -30.64
CA THR A 183 10.29 -2.55 -31.90
C THR A 183 9.24 -1.43 -31.87
N ASN A 184 8.11 -1.61 -31.18
CA ASN A 184 7.06 -0.59 -31.04
C ASN A 184 6.96 -0.12 -29.58
N LYS A 185 7.91 0.74 -29.21
CA LYS A 185 8.06 1.37 -27.88
C LYS A 185 6.95 2.39 -27.58
N GLY A 186 5.68 1.97 -27.57
CA GLY A 186 4.57 2.81 -27.11
C GLY A 186 3.18 2.52 -27.67
N GLU A 187 3.00 1.50 -28.51
CA GLU A 187 1.69 1.26 -29.13
C GLU A 187 0.73 0.43 -28.28
N GLY A 188 1.20 -0.27 -27.25
CA GLY A 188 0.31 -1.19 -26.52
C GLY A 188 -0.07 -2.39 -27.39
N TRP A 189 -0.48 -3.50 -26.78
CA TRP A 189 -1.31 -4.46 -27.52
C TRP A 189 -2.76 -3.95 -27.63
N PHE A 190 -3.21 -3.23 -26.60
CA PHE A 190 -4.54 -2.62 -26.49
C PHE A 190 -4.49 -1.46 -25.47
N LYS A 191 -5.56 -0.66 -25.40
CA LYS A 191 -5.73 0.39 -24.39
C LYS A 191 -6.38 -0.18 -23.14
N VAL A 192 -5.85 0.19 -21.97
CA VAL A 192 -6.44 -0.12 -20.67
C VAL A 192 -6.97 1.16 -20.04
N LYS A 193 -8.15 1.07 -19.41
CA LYS A 193 -8.71 2.06 -18.50
C LYS A 193 -8.69 1.49 -17.09
N LEU A 194 -8.01 2.16 -16.16
CA LEU A 194 -8.02 1.81 -14.74
C LEU A 194 -8.87 2.80 -13.96
N SER A 195 -9.76 2.29 -13.12
CA SER A 195 -10.44 3.05 -12.07
C SER A 195 -9.44 3.56 -11.02
N PRO A 196 -9.75 4.63 -10.24
CA PRO A 196 -8.85 5.11 -9.20
C PRO A 196 -8.51 4.03 -8.15
N TYR A 197 -7.27 4.00 -7.68
CA TYR A 197 -6.77 3.05 -6.68
C TYR A 197 -5.69 3.68 -5.83
N TYR A 198 -5.26 3.01 -4.76
CA TYR A 198 -4.05 3.37 -4.01
C TYR A 198 -2.97 2.33 -4.28
N ALA A 199 -1.73 2.74 -4.46
CA ALA A 199 -0.59 1.85 -4.67
C ALA A 199 0.56 2.19 -3.72
N CYS A 200 1.22 1.18 -3.17
CA CYS A 200 2.40 1.38 -2.32
C CYS A 200 3.49 2.14 -3.09
N ILE A 201 4.08 3.16 -2.47
CA ILE A 201 5.13 3.97 -3.12
C ILE A 201 6.48 3.25 -3.21
N PHE A 202 6.69 2.23 -2.38
CA PHE A 202 7.84 1.32 -2.38
C PHE A 202 7.41 -0.13 -2.60
N GLU A 203 8.37 -0.98 -2.94
CA GLU A 203 8.29 -2.43 -2.69
C GLU A 203 8.11 -2.67 -1.18
N LEU A 204 7.45 -3.77 -0.80
CA LEU A 204 7.29 -4.16 0.60
C LEU A 204 8.67 -4.47 1.21
N THR A 205 8.99 -3.89 2.36
CA THR A 205 10.27 -4.11 3.02
C THR A 205 10.28 -5.34 3.91
N GLN A 206 11.48 -5.85 4.22
CA GLN A 206 11.62 -6.99 5.13
C GLN A 206 11.06 -6.69 6.53
N LYS A 207 11.21 -5.45 7.04
CA LYS A 207 10.62 -5.10 8.33
C LYS A 207 9.09 -5.06 8.28
N GLN A 208 8.51 -4.54 7.21
CA GLN A 208 7.06 -4.53 7.03
C GLN A 208 6.51 -5.97 6.92
N TRP A 209 7.21 -6.86 6.20
CA TRP A 209 6.89 -8.30 6.19
C TRP A 209 6.93 -8.89 7.59
N ASN A 210 8.02 -8.69 8.34
CA ASN A 210 8.16 -9.20 9.71
C ASN A 210 7.05 -8.68 10.64
N LEU A 211 6.67 -7.41 10.51
CA LEU A 211 5.60 -6.83 11.34
C LEU A 211 4.23 -7.43 11.07
N VAL A 212 4.03 -8.19 9.99
CA VAL A 212 2.76 -8.86 9.65
C VAL A 212 2.85 -10.39 9.80
N MET A 213 3.92 -10.98 9.27
CA MET A 213 4.12 -12.43 9.13
C MET A 213 5.03 -13.03 10.20
N ASP A 214 5.65 -12.21 11.05
CA ASP A 214 6.60 -12.63 12.09
C ASP A 214 7.78 -13.48 11.57
N ALA A 215 8.25 -13.17 10.37
CA ALA A 215 9.33 -13.91 9.71
C ALA A 215 10.31 -12.98 8.98
N TRP A 216 11.51 -13.49 8.68
CA TRP A 216 12.55 -12.84 7.88
C TRP A 216 13.04 -13.80 6.78
N PRO A 217 12.28 -13.99 5.69
CA PRO A 217 12.56 -15.04 4.70
C PRO A 217 13.73 -14.72 3.75
N SER A 218 14.07 -13.45 3.67
CA SER A 218 14.98 -12.87 2.68
C SER A 218 16.43 -13.37 2.82
N ALA A 219 17.06 -13.63 1.68
CA ALA A 219 18.49 -13.95 1.58
C ALA A 219 19.38 -12.81 2.06
N TRP A 220 19.04 -11.57 1.68
CA TRP A 220 19.80 -10.36 1.98
C TRP A 220 19.59 -9.91 3.43
N SER A 221 20.31 -10.55 4.36
CA SER A 221 19.93 -10.66 5.77
C SER A 221 20.78 -9.86 6.75
N ASN A 222 21.68 -8.99 6.26
CA ASN A 222 22.53 -8.14 7.11
C ASN A 222 21.68 -7.27 8.05
N GLU A 223 21.77 -7.50 9.36
CA GLU A 223 20.87 -6.92 10.37
C GLU A 223 20.93 -5.40 10.45
N LEU A 224 22.05 -4.79 10.07
CA LEU A 224 22.22 -3.32 10.06
C LEU A 224 21.34 -2.64 9.01
N TYR A 225 20.98 -3.35 7.94
CA TYR A 225 20.35 -2.75 6.76
C TYR A 225 19.06 -3.43 6.32
N ARG A 226 18.87 -4.70 6.69
CA ARG A 226 17.81 -5.57 6.15
C ARG A 226 16.42 -4.98 6.30
N ALA A 227 16.18 -4.23 7.39
CA ALA A 227 14.87 -3.70 7.73
C ALA A 227 14.22 -2.88 6.60
N ALA A 228 15.01 -2.09 5.86
CA ALA A 228 14.53 -1.23 4.78
C ALA A 228 14.88 -1.74 3.37
N ARG A 229 15.41 -2.96 3.23
CA ARG A 229 15.52 -3.66 1.94
C ARG A 229 14.16 -4.26 1.57
N PRO A 230 13.86 -4.49 0.28
CA PRO A 230 12.65 -5.21 -0.12
C PRO A 230 12.69 -6.62 0.45
N VAL A 231 11.52 -7.14 0.81
CA VAL A 231 11.38 -8.56 1.10
C VAL A 231 11.49 -9.35 -0.20
N GLU A 232 12.36 -10.36 -0.18
CA GLU A 232 12.49 -11.39 -1.21
C GLU A 232 12.46 -12.79 -0.60
N ARG A 233 12.48 -13.83 -1.44
CA ARG A 233 12.23 -15.24 -1.08
C ARG A 233 10.84 -15.49 -0.50
N ILE A 234 9.87 -14.77 -1.02
CA ILE A 234 8.44 -15.00 -0.82
C ILE A 234 7.84 -15.57 -2.12
N ASN A 235 6.77 -16.34 -2.00
CA ASN A 235 6.03 -16.83 -3.16
C ASN A 235 4.57 -16.33 -3.14
N TYR A 236 3.82 -16.67 -4.18
CA TYR A 236 2.44 -16.22 -4.32
C TYR A 236 1.55 -16.73 -3.18
N GLU A 237 1.76 -17.98 -2.74
CA GLU A 237 1.01 -18.59 -1.64
C GLU A 237 1.23 -17.90 -0.28
N ASP A 238 2.46 -17.48 0.03
CA ASP A 238 2.74 -16.72 1.26
C ASP A 238 1.99 -15.37 1.26
N VAL A 239 1.79 -14.78 0.08
CA VAL A 239 1.21 -13.45 -0.09
C VAL A 239 -0.31 -13.49 -0.13
N ILE A 240 -0.87 -14.39 -0.93
CA ILE A 240 -2.29 -14.45 -1.26
C ILE A 240 -2.95 -15.70 -0.66
N GLY A 241 -2.24 -16.81 -0.68
CA GLY A 241 -2.75 -18.15 -0.37
C GLY A 241 -2.98 -18.99 -1.63
N HIS A 242 -3.57 -20.16 -1.45
CA HIS A 242 -4.02 -20.99 -2.55
C HIS A 242 -5.34 -20.44 -3.12
N ASN A 243 -5.26 -19.70 -4.23
CA ASN A 243 -6.46 -19.30 -4.95
C ASN A 243 -6.30 -19.48 -6.47
N ASN A 244 -7.42 -19.44 -7.17
CA ASN A 244 -7.48 -19.53 -8.63
C ASN A 244 -7.89 -18.16 -9.19
N TRP A 245 -7.09 -17.13 -8.94
CA TRP A 245 -7.36 -15.79 -9.45
C TRP A 245 -7.45 -15.80 -10.98
N PRO A 246 -8.41 -15.09 -11.61
CA PRO A 246 -9.52 -14.32 -11.04
C PRO A 246 -10.81 -15.09 -10.71
N ASN A 247 -10.90 -16.39 -11.04
CA ASN A 247 -12.11 -17.20 -10.81
C ASN A 247 -12.45 -17.36 -9.31
N ASP A 248 -11.42 -17.47 -8.47
CA ASP A 248 -11.52 -17.44 -7.02
C ASP A 248 -10.70 -16.27 -6.48
N LYS A 249 -11.40 -15.27 -5.94
CA LYS A 249 -10.83 -14.04 -5.38
C LYS A 249 -10.59 -14.13 -3.86
N SER A 250 -10.78 -15.33 -3.27
CA SER A 250 -10.50 -15.57 -1.85
C SER A 250 -9.00 -15.43 -1.55
N VAL A 251 -8.71 -15.14 -0.28
CA VAL A 251 -7.33 -15.07 0.25
C VAL A 251 -7.27 -15.90 1.51
N SER A 252 -6.18 -16.65 1.70
CA SER A 252 -5.99 -17.44 2.92
C SER A 252 -5.80 -16.52 4.12
N ALA A 253 -6.44 -16.81 5.25
CA ALA A 253 -6.42 -15.92 6.42
C ALA A 253 -5.01 -15.75 7.04
N ASP A 254 -4.14 -16.73 6.83
CA ASP A 254 -2.76 -16.76 7.29
C ASP A 254 -1.76 -16.13 6.31
N SER A 255 -2.15 -15.86 5.06
CA SER A 255 -1.33 -15.15 4.08
C SER A 255 -1.13 -13.69 4.45
N PHE A 256 -0.11 -13.04 3.85
CA PHE A 256 0.16 -11.63 4.09
C PHE A 256 -1.07 -10.75 3.83
N VAL A 257 -1.73 -10.95 2.68
CA VAL A 257 -2.94 -10.20 2.31
C VAL A 257 -4.10 -10.53 3.24
N GLY A 258 -4.33 -11.80 3.60
CA GLY A 258 -5.37 -12.18 4.55
C GLY A 258 -5.25 -11.46 5.88
N ARG A 259 -4.04 -11.44 6.45
CA ARG A 259 -3.72 -10.72 7.70
C ARG A 259 -3.91 -9.22 7.57
N MET A 260 -3.44 -8.62 6.47
CA MET A 260 -3.61 -7.19 6.21
C MET A 260 -5.09 -6.80 6.11
N ARG A 261 -5.89 -7.55 5.36
CA ARG A 261 -7.35 -7.31 5.25
C ARG A 261 -8.03 -7.41 6.61
N ALA A 262 -7.72 -8.44 7.40
CA ALA A 262 -8.32 -8.63 8.72
C ALA A 262 -7.98 -7.50 9.69
N ARG A 263 -6.72 -7.02 9.69
CA ARG A 263 -6.23 -6.02 10.66
C ARG A 263 -6.54 -4.58 10.27
N THR A 264 -6.74 -4.30 8.98
CA THR A 264 -7.06 -2.95 8.48
C THR A 264 -8.55 -2.77 8.19
N GLY A 265 -9.29 -3.86 7.93
CA GLY A 265 -10.65 -3.80 7.38
C GLY A 265 -10.71 -3.41 5.91
N LEU A 266 -9.56 -3.27 5.22
CA LEU A 266 -9.48 -2.95 3.80
C LEU A 266 -9.67 -4.22 2.97
N SER A 267 -10.91 -4.61 2.69
CA SER A 267 -11.25 -5.86 1.98
C SER A 267 -10.61 -6.00 0.59
N THR A 268 -10.20 -4.88 -0.03
CA THR A 268 -9.59 -4.83 -1.36
C THR A 268 -8.09 -4.62 -1.35
N PHE A 269 -7.43 -4.63 -0.18
CA PHE A 269 -5.97 -4.67 -0.10
C PHE A 269 -5.46 -5.94 -0.80
N ASN A 270 -4.57 -5.80 -1.78
CA ASN A 270 -4.09 -6.94 -2.56
C ASN A 270 -2.76 -6.68 -3.27
N LEU A 271 -2.20 -7.70 -3.93
CA LEU A 271 -1.21 -7.46 -4.98
C LEU A 271 -1.83 -6.59 -6.08
N GLN A 272 -0.98 -5.84 -6.79
CA GLN A 272 -1.38 -5.09 -7.98
C GLN A 272 -1.67 -6.02 -9.17
N THR A 273 -2.53 -5.60 -10.10
CA THR A 273 -2.57 -6.24 -11.41
C THR A 273 -1.38 -5.81 -12.27
N GLU A 274 -1.11 -6.57 -13.32
CA GLU A 274 -0.06 -6.25 -14.29
C GLU A 274 -0.30 -4.89 -14.95
N ALA A 275 -1.57 -4.56 -15.22
CA ALA A 275 -1.98 -3.26 -15.72
C ALA A 275 -1.75 -2.12 -14.72
N GLN A 276 -2.09 -2.31 -13.44
CA GLN A 276 -1.80 -1.31 -12.42
C GLN A 276 -0.30 -1.09 -12.24
N TRP A 277 0.50 -2.16 -12.27
CA TRP A 277 1.95 -2.04 -12.20
C TRP A 277 2.51 -1.23 -13.38
N GLU A 278 2.10 -1.55 -14.60
CA GLU A 278 2.57 -0.82 -15.77
C GLU A 278 2.11 0.65 -15.76
N ASN A 279 0.91 0.92 -15.23
CA ASN A 279 0.38 2.25 -15.07
C ASN A 279 1.24 3.13 -14.14
N ILE A 280 1.55 2.64 -12.93
CA ILE A 280 2.44 3.36 -12.00
C ILE A 280 3.83 3.51 -12.59
N CYS A 281 4.34 2.49 -13.29
CA CYS A 281 5.67 2.49 -13.89
C CYS A 281 5.79 3.50 -15.05
N ARG A 282 4.77 3.60 -15.89
CA ARG A 282 4.68 4.58 -16.99
C ARG A 282 4.49 6.01 -16.50
N CYS A 283 3.86 6.20 -15.34
CA CYS A 283 3.60 7.51 -14.72
C CYS A 283 3.06 8.56 -15.72
N GLY A 284 2.06 8.17 -16.52
CA GLY A 284 1.40 9.01 -17.52
C GLY A 284 2.14 9.13 -18.87
N THR A 285 3.31 8.50 -19.02
CA THR A 285 4.03 8.47 -20.29
C THR A 285 3.51 7.35 -21.20
N LYS A 286 3.49 7.61 -22.51
CA LYS A 286 3.18 6.58 -23.52
C LYS A 286 4.41 5.75 -23.91
N THR A 287 5.61 6.17 -23.49
CA THR A 287 6.88 5.54 -23.85
C THR A 287 7.22 4.36 -22.95
N SER A 288 8.14 3.53 -23.46
CA SER A 288 8.64 2.28 -22.85
C SER A 288 9.49 2.44 -21.58
N VAL A 289 9.91 3.67 -21.30
CA VAL A 289 10.56 4.08 -20.05
C VAL A 289 9.98 5.44 -19.70
N SER A 290 9.63 5.64 -18.43
CA SER A 290 9.27 6.95 -17.92
C SER A 290 10.46 7.90 -18.12
N ALA A 291 10.23 9.03 -18.78
CA ALA A 291 11.29 9.97 -19.14
C ALA A 291 12.18 10.32 -17.93
N GLY A 292 13.49 10.08 -18.07
CA GLY A 292 14.49 10.48 -17.08
C GLY A 292 14.81 9.47 -15.97
N LEU A 293 14.32 8.23 -16.00
CA LEU A 293 14.69 7.16 -15.04
C LEU A 293 15.82 6.24 -15.50
N THR A 294 16.37 6.46 -16.68
CA THR A 294 17.32 5.54 -17.34
C THR A 294 18.74 5.49 -16.76
N THR A 295 19.11 6.26 -15.73
CA THR A 295 20.55 6.60 -15.57
C THR A 295 21.26 6.47 -14.22
N SER A 296 20.63 6.31 -13.03
CA SER A 296 21.45 6.31 -11.80
C SER A 296 21.74 4.93 -11.21
N ARG A 297 20.75 4.17 -10.74
CA ARG A 297 20.94 2.84 -10.11
C ARG A 297 20.55 1.66 -10.99
N PHE A 298 19.62 1.92 -11.91
CA PHE A 298 19.18 1.02 -12.98
C PHE A 298 20.29 0.54 -13.92
N THR A 299 21.28 1.41 -14.19
CA THR A 299 22.43 1.11 -15.07
C THR A 299 23.65 0.64 -14.29
N SER A 300 23.73 0.94 -13.00
CA SER A 300 24.94 0.75 -12.18
C SER A 300 24.87 -0.42 -11.22
N ASN A 301 23.67 -0.93 -10.89
CA ASN A 301 23.56 -2.15 -10.09
C ASN A 301 23.72 -3.37 -11.00
N ARG A 302 24.92 -3.96 -11.00
CA ARG A 302 25.21 -5.30 -11.53
C ARG A 302 25.44 -6.23 -10.34
N GLY A 303 24.52 -6.21 -9.36
CA GLY A 303 24.75 -6.85 -8.06
C GLY A 303 25.24 -8.27 -8.24
N VAL A 304 26.34 -8.61 -7.57
CA VAL A 304 26.98 -9.91 -7.71
C VAL A 304 26.55 -10.77 -6.53
N VAL A 305 25.90 -11.89 -6.80
CA VAL A 305 25.49 -12.89 -5.80
C VAL A 305 26.71 -13.67 -5.30
N SER A 306 27.64 -12.96 -4.68
CA SER A 306 28.86 -13.52 -4.08
C SER A 306 28.82 -13.46 -2.55
N ASP A 307 28.06 -12.51 -1.98
CA ASP A 307 27.93 -12.33 -0.54
C ASP A 307 26.55 -11.77 -0.19
N LEU A 308 25.70 -12.60 0.43
CA LEU A 308 24.35 -12.22 0.86
C LEU A 308 24.32 -11.37 2.15
N SER A 309 25.47 -11.21 2.81
CA SER A 309 25.66 -10.29 3.93
C SER A 309 26.09 -8.89 3.48
N ALA A 310 26.27 -8.67 2.18
CA ALA A 310 26.71 -7.40 1.64
C ALA A 310 25.75 -6.26 1.95
N ASP A 311 26.32 -5.05 2.01
CA ASP A 311 25.57 -3.82 2.19
C ASP A 311 24.58 -3.59 1.02
N PRO A 312 23.60 -2.69 1.19
CA PRO A 312 22.66 -2.32 0.14
C PRO A 312 23.25 -1.75 -1.16
N ASN A 313 24.58 -1.60 -1.30
CA ASN A 313 25.24 -1.21 -2.54
C ASN A 313 25.58 -2.42 -3.43
N ASN A 314 25.53 -3.65 -2.90
CA ASN A 314 25.73 -4.88 -3.64
C ASN A 314 24.55 -5.83 -3.41
N GLY A 315 23.67 -5.96 -4.41
CA GLY A 315 22.42 -6.73 -4.31
C GLY A 315 21.18 -5.85 -4.25
N THR A 316 20.17 -6.27 -3.49
CA THR A 316 18.95 -5.46 -3.27
C THR A 316 19.27 -4.19 -2.47
N ALA A 317 18.59 -3.12 -2.80
CA ALA A 317 18.80 -1.81 -2.24
C ALA A 317 17.87 -1.52 -1.05
N ILE A 318 18.18 -0.48 -0.28
CA ILE A 318 17.17 0.21 0.53
C ILE A 318 16.09 0.77 -0.40
N VAL A 319 14.81 0.54 -0.09
CA VAL A 319 13.70 1.09 -0.88
C VAL A 319 13.75 2.62 -0.91
N GLY A 320 13.37 3.19 -2.05
CA GLY A 320 13.44 4.63 -2.30
C GLY A 320 14.84 5.14 -2.63
N SER A 321 15.81 4.25 -2.89
CA SER A 321 17.15 4.66 -3.33
C SER A 321 17.24 4.90 -4.84
N TYR A 322 16.30 4.38 -5.61
CA TYR A 322 16.24 4.60 -7.04
C TYR A 322 15.56 5.95 -7.29
N LYS A 323 15.81 6.54 -8.46
CA LYS A 323 15.17 7.81 -8.81
C LYS A 323 13.65 7.61 -8.87
N VAL A 324 12.93 8.44 -8.12
CA VAL A 324 11.47 8.47 -8.10
C VAL A 324 10.91 8.87 -9.47
N ASN A 325 9.81 8.27 -9.89
CA ASN A 325 9.11 8.67 -11.10
C ASN A 325 8.27 9.94 -10.90
N SER A 326 7.71 10.50 -11.97
CA SER A 326 6.95 11.77 -11.91
C SER A 326 5.66 11.69 -11.08
N TRP A 327 5.21 10.48 -10.73
CA TRP A 327 4.05 10.27 -9.87
C TRP A 327 4.42 10.03 -8.40
N GLY A 328 5.69 9.89 -8.06
CA GLY A 328 6.12 9.66 -6.68
C GLY A 328 6.31 8.17 -6.31
N PHE A 329 6.37 7.27 -7.29
CA PHE A 329 6.67 5.86 -7.06
C PHE A 329 8.15 5.58 -7.28
N TYR A 330 8.71 4.77 -6.40
CA TYR A 330 10.12 4.40 -6.38
C TYR A 330 10.31 2.95 -6.84
N ASP A 331 11.53 2.64 -7.24
CA ASP A 331 12.01 1.28 -7.48
C ASP A 331 11.22 0.50 -8.55
N CYS A 332 10.44 1.16 -9.42
CA CYS A 332 9.70 0.50 -10.52
C CYS A 332 10.59 -0.14 -11.60
N PHE A 333 11.92 -0.01 -11.50
CA PHE A 333 12.89 -0.47 -12.49
C PHE A 333 14.12 -1.07 -11.78
N GLY A 334 14.08 -2.37 -11.51
CA GLY A 334 15.12 -3.11 -10.79
C GLY A 334 14.79 -3.31 -9.30
N ASN A 335 15.83 -3.50 -8.49
CA ASN A 335 15.74 -3.94 -7.09
C ASN A 335 15.17 -5.38 -6.97
N VAL A 336 13.85 -5.57 -6.92
CA VAL A 336 13.23 -6.89 -7.05
C VAL A 336 12.13 -6.89 -8.11
N MET A 337 11.97 -8.04 -8.77
CA MET A 337 10.78 -8.28 -9.58
C MET A 337 9.55 -8.31 -8.68
N GLU A 338 8.51 -7.59 -9.08
CA GLU A 338 7.29 -7.45 -8.27
C GLU A 338 6.22 -8.41 -8.79
N MET A 339 5.70 -9.28 -7.92
CA MET A 339 4.57 -10.16 -8.23
C MET A 339 3.29 -9.35 -8.53
N CYS A 340 2.52 -9.82 -9.50
CA CYS A 340 1.20 -9.33 -9.85
C CYS A 340 0.13 -10.40 -9.57
N LEU A 341 -1.13 -9.98 -9.42
CA LEU A 341 -2.27 -10.90 -9.26
C LEU A 341 -2.47 -11.81 -10.47
N ASP A 342 -2.19 -11.29 -11.66
CA ASP A 342 -2.46 -11.94 -12.93
C ASP A 342 -1.69 -13.26 -13.06
N ALA A 343 -2.39 -14.31 -13.48
CA ALA A 343 -1.73 -15.48 -14.03
C ALA A 343 -0.89 -15.08 -15.25
N TYR A 344 0.31 -15.64 -15.38
CA TYR A 344 1.14 -15.38 -16.54
C TYR A 344 0.54 -16.06 -17.78
N ALA A 345 0.44 -15.30 -18.86
CA ALA A 345 0.05 -15.77 -20.18
C ALA A 345 0.88 -15.04 -21.24
N ASP A 346 1.09 -15.67 -22.39
CA ASP A 346 1.80 -15.04 -23.51
C ASP A 346 0.99 -13.89 -24.16
N SER A 347 1.64 -13.21 -25.11
CA SER A 347 1.05 -12.04 -25.77
C SER A 347 -0.20 -12.34 -26.57
N ASP A 348 -0.24 -13.49 -27.23
CA ASP A 348 -1.33 -13.81 -28.17
C ASP A 348 -2.56 -14.23 -27.39
N THR A 349 -2.37 -14.95 -26.27
CA THR A 349 -3.43 -15.24 -25.31
C THR A 349 -4.04 -13.97 -24.74
N LEU A 350 -3.22 -13.01 -24.28
CA LEU A 350 -3.74 -11.75 -23.74
C LEU A 350 -4.45 -10.89 -24.80
N LYS A 351 -3.95 -10.87 -26.04
CA LYS A 351 -4.63 -10.18 -27.15
C LYS A 351 -5.98 -10.81 -27.47
N SER A 352 -6.04 -12.13 -27.52
CA SER A 352 -7.28 -12.86 -27.79
C SER A 352 -8.29 -12.69 -26.65
N LEU A 353 -7.83 -12.73 -25.40
CA LEU A 353 -8.69 -12.54 -24.21
C LEU A 353 -9.43 -11.20 -24.22
N TYR A 354 -8.78 -10.15 -24.71
CA TYR A 354 -9.30 -8.79 -24.69
C TYR A 354 -9.72 -8.28 -26.07
N GLU A 355 -9.83 -9.18 -27.06
CA GLU A 355 -10.22 -8.81 -28.42
C GLU A 355 -11.60 -8.13 -28.43
N GLY A 356 -11.72 -7.05 -29.21
CA GLY A 356 -12.95 -6.26 -29.32
C GLY A 356 -13.25 -5.30 -28.16
N GLN A 357 -12.41 -5.24 -27.13
CA GLN A 357 -12.53 -4.30 -26.02
C GLN A 357 -11.62 -3.07 -26.21
N ASP A 358 -12.19 -1.87 -26.22
CA ASP A 358 -11.42 -0.63 -26.31
C ASP A 358 -12.09 0.56 -25.58
N PRO A 359 -11.58 0.98 -24.40
CA PRO A 359 -10.48 0.37 -23.64
C PRO A 359 -10.93 -0.89 -22.89
N VAL A 360 -9.98 -1.76 -22.57
CA VAL A 360 -10.15 -2.83 -21.57
C VAL A 360 -10.24 -2.17 -20.20
N VAL A 361 -11.34 -2.35 -19.47
CA VAL A 361 -11.56 -1.71 -18.17
C VAL A 361 -11.12 -2.64 -17.05
N ASP A 362 -10.24 -2.15 -16.16
CA ASP A 362 -9.76 -2.84 -14.95
C ASP A 362 -9.40 -4.33 -15.18
N PRO A 363 -8.50 -4.65 -16.13
CA PRO A 363 -8.15 -6.03 -16.43
C PRO A 363 -7.52 -6.73 -15.21
N ILE A 364 -7.97 -7.97 -14.98
CA ILE A 364 -7.55 -8.83 -13.87
C ILE A 364 -6.77 -10.08 -14.32
N GLY A 365 -6.32 -10.08 -15.58
CA GLY A 365 -5.59 -11.20 -16.18
C GLY A 365 -6.48 -12.35 -16.67
N PRO A 366 -5.88 -13.42 -17.21
CA PRO A 366 -6.58 -14.58 -17.73
C PRO A 366 -7.20 -15.44 -16.63
N PRO A 367 -8.33 -16.13 -16.88
CA PRO A 367 -9.06 -16.94 -15.90
C PRO A 367 -8.29 -18.21 -15.46
N THR A 368 -7.30 -18.64 -16.24
CA THR A 368 -6.53 -19.85 -15.96
C THR A 368 -5.08 -19.65 -16.37
N HIS A 369 -4.17 -20.35 -15.71
CA HIS A 369 -2.78 -20.43 -16.15
C HIS A 369 -2.72 -21.17 -17.49
N THR A 370 -2.09 -20.56 -18.51
CA THR A 370 -1.92 -21.20 -19.83
C THR A 370 -0.79 -22.24 -19.83
N THR A 371 0.10 -22.17 -18.85
CA THR A 371 1.18 -23.13 -18.57
C THR A 371 1.18 -23.45 -17.07
N ALA A 372 2.23 -24.06 -16.50
CA ALA A 372 2.31 -24.35 -15.05
C ALA A 372 1.89 -23.15 -14.19
N LEU A 373 1.51 -23.36 -12.92
CA LEU A 373 0.98 -22.32 -12.01
C LEU A 373 1.96 -21.15 -11.80
N TYR A 374 1.99 -20.24 -12.78
CA TYR A 374 2.90 -19.12 -12.89
C TYR A 374 2.10 -17.82 -12.81
N HIS A 375 2.57 -16.89 -12.00
CA HIS A 375 2.01 -15.53 -11.91
C HIS A 375 2.95 -14.55 -12.58
N ALA A 376 2.38 -13.49 -13.15
CA ALA A 376 3.16 -12.44 -13.80
C ALA A 376 4.02 -11.70 -12.76
N THR A 377 5.25 -11.37 -13.15
CA THR A 377 6.15 -10.48 -12.41
C THR A 377 6.66 -9.37 -13.31
N ARG A 378 6.91 -8.20 -12.73
CA ARG A 378 7.33 -6.99 -13.47
C ARG A 378 8.53 -6.27 -12.86
N GLY A 379 9.10 -5.32 -13.60
CA GLY A 379 10.14 -4.39 -13.11
C GLY A 379 11.58 -4.84 -13.23
N GLY A 380 11.82 -6.16 -13.29
CA GLY A 380 13.18 -6.72 -13.20
C GLY A 380 13.77 -6.57 -11.80
N SER A 381 14.99 -7.05 -11.59
CA SER A 381 15.67 -7.10 -10.30
C SER A 381 17.06 -6.46 -10.33
N PHE A 382 17.75 -6.47 -9.18
CA PHE A 382 19.06 -5.85 -8.97
C PHE A 382 20.20 -6.37 -9.87
N ASP A 383 20.05 -7.54 -10.50
CA ASP A 383 21.08 -8.14 -11.38
C ASP A 383 20.65 -8.24 -12.85
N ASN A 384 19.47 -7.73 -13.20
CA ASN A 384 19.02 -7.67 -14.57
C ASN A 384 19.71 -6.55 -15.36
N SER A 385 19.96 -6.78 -16.64
CA SER A 385 20.40 -5.70 -17.55
C SER A 385 19.27 -4.70 -17.80
N SER A 386 19.63 -3.46 -18.13
CA SER A 386 18.68 -2.37 -18.41
C SER A 386 17.62 -2.70 -19.46
N GLY A 387 17.90 -3.60 -20.41
CA GLY A 387 16.93 -4.06 -21.40
C GLY A 387 15.82 -4.96 -20.84
N LYS A 388 16.04 -5.60 -19.68
CA LYS A 388 15.09 -6.51 -19.01
C LYS A 388 14.23 -5.80 -17.94
N SER A 389 14.65 -4.64 -17.49
CA SER A 389 13.90 -3.84 -16.51
C SER A 389 13.19 -2.67 -17.23
N SER A 390 12.03 -2.91 -17.83
CA SER A 390 11.27 -1.87 -18.56
C SER A 390 9.80 -1.89 -18.13
N CYS A 391 9.04 -0.85 -18.46
CA CYS A 391 7.63 -0.79 -18.06
C CYS A 391 6.75 -1.84 -18.75
N TYR A 392 7.22 -2.46 -19.83
CA TYR A 392 6.48 -3.42 -20.65
C TYR A 392 7.04 -4.84 -20.59
N ASN A 393 8.21 -5.04 -19.98
CA ASN A 393 8.77 -6.38 -19.85
C ASN A 393 7.99 -7.18 -18.82
N ARG A 394 7.68 -8.42 -19.21
CA ARG A 394 6.89 -9.37 -18.45
C ARG A 394 7.75 -10.59 -18.19
N ASP A 395 7.78 -11.02 -16.95
CA ASP A 395 8.41 -12.27 -16.52
C ASP A 395 7.41 -13.04 -15.64
N TYR A 396 7.83 -14.16 -15.05
CA TYR A 396 6.94 -14.97 -14.22
C TYR A 396 7.62 -15.58 -13.01
N CYS A 397 6.81 -15.88 -11.99
CA CYS A 397 7.20 -16.63 -10.80
C CYS A 397 6.34 -17.87 -10.58
N ASN A 398 6.90 -18.91 -9.98
CA ASN A 398 6.17 -20.11 -9.57
C ASN A 398 5.31 -19.83 -8.31
N SER A 399 4.08 -20.34 -8.28
CA SER A 399 3.16 -20.17 -7.16
C SER A 399 3.47 -21.05 -5.93
N SER A 400 4.17 -22.18 -6.10
CA SER A 400 4.21 -23.28 -5.12
C SER A 400 5.16 -23.07 -3.93
N ILE A 401 4.73 -23.51 -2.73
CA ILE A 401 5.57 -23.63 -1.52
C ILE A 401 6.77 -24.59 -1.66
N THR A 402 6.68 -25.58 -2.55
CA THR A 402 7.78 -26.52 -2.85
C THR A 402 8.70 -26.00 -3.96
N GLY A 403 8.36 -24.87 -4.58
CA GLY A 403 9.19 -24.19 -5.56
C GLY A 403 10.41 -23.53 -4.93
N LYS A 404 11.44 -23.28 -5.73
CA LYS A 404 12.59 -22.48 -5.28
C LYS A 404 12.14 -21.03 -5.04
N ARG A 405 12.21 -20.58 -3.78
CA ARG A 405 12.05 -19.16 -3.41
C ARG A 405 13.23 -18.37 -3.97
N ASP A 406 12.93 -17.40 -4.84
CA ASP A 406 13.96 -16.60 -5.52
C ASP A 406 14.27 -15.32 -4.73
N TYR A 407 15.55 -14.98 -4.62
CA TYR A 407 16.03 -13.75 -3.98
C TYR A 407 15.89 -12.51 -4.87
N LYS A 408 15.23 -12.67 -6.02
CA LYS A 408 14.90 -11.59 -6.96
C LYS A 408 13.42 -11.23 -6.95
N ILE A 409 12.56 -11.99 -6.27
CA ILE A 409 11.10 -11.80 -6.33
C ILE A 409 10.61 -11.25 -5.00
N GLY A 410 9.94 -10.09 -5.07
CA GLY A 410 9.25 -9.44 -3.97
C GLY A 410 7.83 -9.02 -4.36
N ALA A 411 7.30 -8.01 -3.69
CA ALA A 411 5.91 -7.58 -3.89
C ALA A 411 5.71 -6.09 -3.64
N ARG A 412 4.69 -5.53 -4.30
CA ARG A 412 4.10 -4.22 -4.02
C ARG A 412 2.59 -4.38 -4.01
N PHE A 413 1.92 -3.64 -3.12
CA PHE A 413 0.50 -3.81 -2.83
C PHE A 413 -0.31 -2.59 -3.22
N VAL A 414 -1.60 -2.83 -3.43
CA VAL A 414 -2.60 -1.81 -3.77
C VAL A 414 -3.82 -1.94 -2.87
N VAL A 415 -4.62 -0.89 -2.83
CA VAL A 415 -6.03 -0.93 -2.40
C VAL A 415 -6.84 -0.40 -3.57
N SER A 416 -7.60 -1.28 -4.20
CA SER A 416 -8.36 -0.97 -5.42
C SER A 416 -9.87 -1.01 -5.15
N PRO A 417 -10.72 -0.52 -6.07
CA PRO A 417 -12.15 -0.82 -6.03
C PRO A 417 -12.38 -2.34 -6.05
N GLU A 418 -13.60 -2.79 -5.73
CA GLU A 418 -13.94 -4.20 -5.91
C GLU A 418 -13.61 -4.64 -7.34
N TRP A 419 -12.76 -5.66 -7.45
CA TRP A 419 -12.43 -6.32 -8.70
C TRP A 419 -13.70 -6.95 -9.26
N LYS A 420 -14.33 -6.33 -10.26
CA LYS A 420 -15.57 -6.84 -10.86
C LYS A 420 -15.25 -7.84 -11.95
#